data_AF-A0AAV6BMZ0-F1
#
_entry.id   AF-A0AAV6BMZ0-F1
#
_cell.length_a   1.000
_cell.length_b   1.000
_cell.length_c   1.000
_cell.angle_alpha   90.00
_cell.angle_beta   90.00
_cell.angle_gamma   90.00
#
_symmetry.space_group_name_H-M   'P 1'
#
loop_
_entity.id
_entity.type
_entity.pdbx_description
1 polymer ?
#
loop_
_entity_poly.entity_id
_entity_poly.type
_entity_poly.pdbx_seq_one_letter_code
_entity_poly.pdbx_strand_id
1 'polypeptide(L)' 'MAIATKPPVERRDAPAISTVYLTDDGLHHARCGEVLAFVRRRHGLELDFHCRICHEHIALTEYALNRIPVGALV' A
#
# COMPACT_ATOMS: atom_id res chain seq x y z
N MET A 1 15.42 38.78 -3.42
CA MET A 1 14.04 38.26 -3.32
C MET A 1 14.06 37.11 -2.33
N ALA A 2 13.35 37.21 -1.20
CA ALA A 2 13.33 36.15 -0.19
C ALA A 2 12.30 35.08 -0.60
N ILE A 3 12.75 33.85 -0.81
CA ILE A 3 11.89 32.68 -0.98
C ILE A 3 11.32 32.33 0.39
N ALA A 4 10.01 32.55 0.56
CA ALA A 4 9.31 32.09 1.75
C ALA A 4 9.27 30.56 1.75
N THR A 5 10.12 29.93 2.57
CA THR A 5 10.04 28.50 2.81
C THR A 5 8.84 28.22 3.72
N LYS A 6 7.88 27.43 3.20
CA LYS A 6 6.75 26.97 4.00
C LYS A 6 7.31 26.13 5.16
N PRO A 7 6.89 26.35 6.42
CA PRO A 7 7.33 25.53 7.54
C PRO A 7 6.96 24.06 7.30
N PRO A 8 7.76 23.10 7.81
CA PRO A 8 7.45 21.68 7.69
C PRO A 8 6.07 21.41 8.27
N VAL A 9 5.17 20.83 7.47
CA VAL A 9 3.89 20.35 7.99
C VAL A 9 4.20 19.11 8.81
N GLU A 10 4.00 19.20 10.11
CA GLU A 10 4.08 18.06 11.02
C GLU A 10 3.06 17.02 10.55
N ARG A 11 3.56 15.88 10.04
CA ARG A 11 2.70 14.79 9.56
C ARG A 11 2.10 14.15 10.80
N ARG A 12 0.85 14.48 11.10
CA ARG A 12 0.08 13.76 12.12
C ARG A 12 0.11 12.27 11.75
N ASP A 13 0.47 11.41 12.69
CA ASP A 13 0.33 9.97 12.53
C ASP A 13 -1.15 9.67 12.30
N ALA A 14 -1.51 9.44 11.03
CA ALA A 14 -2.82 8.92 10.71
C ALA A 14 -2.93 7.53 11.33
N PRO A 15 -4.10 7.15 11.90
CA PRO A 15 -4.30 5.78 12.35
C PRO A 15 -3.98 4.80 11.23
N ALA A 16 -3.32 3.69 11.56
CA ALA A 16 -2.88 2.68 10.61
C ALA A 16 -4.07 1.89 10.06
N ILE A 17 -4.87 2.52 9.19
CA ILE A 17 -5.88 1.88 8.37
C ILE A 17 -5.20 1.52 7.06
N SER A 18 -5.05 0.23 6.78
CA SER A 18 -4.42 -0.26 5.56
C SER A 18 -5.39 -1.13 4.77
N THR A 19 -5.34 -1.01 3.44
CA THR A 19 -5.99 -1.97 2.53
C THR A 19 -5.16 -3.24 2.38
N VAL A 20 -3.84 -3.12 2.56
CA VAL A 20 -2.87 -4.20 2.35
C VAL A 20 -1.77 -4.16 3.40
N TYR A 21 -1.21 -5.33 3.68
CA TYR A 21 -0.03 -5.49 4.53
C TYR A 21 0.93 -6.52 3.92
N LEU A 22 2.21 -6.46 4.29
CA LEU A 22 3.24 -7.40 3.86
C LEU A 22 3.49 -8.47 4.92
N THR A 23 3.73 -9.69 4.47
CA THR A 23 4.25 -10.83 5.24
C THR A 23 5.41 -11.46 4.47
N ASP A 24 6.00 -12.53 5.00
CA ASP A 24 7.03 -13.31 4.30
C ASP A 24 6.51 -13.95 3.00
N ASP A 25 5.21 -14.26 2.93
CA ASP A 25 4.58 -14.90 1.77
C ASP A 25 4.16 -13.88 0.69
N GLY A 26 4.18 -12.59 1.01
CA GLY A 26 3.95 -11.50 0.07
C GLY A 26 2.93 -10.46 0.54
N LEU A 27 2.18 -9.92 -0.42
CA LEU A 27 1.22 -8.85 -0.17
C LEU A 27 -0.17 -9.43 0.15
N HIS A 28 -0.71 -9.16 1.33
CA HIS A 28 -2.01 -9.64 1.78
C HIS A 28 -3.08 -8.57 1.73
N HIS A 29 -4.33 -9.01 1.55
CA HIS A 29 -5.50 -8.15 1.67
C HIS A 29 -5.90 -7.99 3.14
N ALA A 30 -5.93 -6.75 3.66
CA ALA A 30 -6.23 -6.47 5.07
C ALA A 30 -7.60 -7.00 5.52
N ARG A 31 -8.59 -7.05 4.62
CA ARG A 31 -9.93 -7.54 4.93
C ARG A 31 -10.06 -9.06 4.88
N CYS A 32 -9.43 -9.72 3.90
CA CYS A 32 -9.60 -11.15 3.68
C CYS A 32 -8.49 -11.99 4.33
N GLY A 33 -7.35 -11.39 4.68
CA GLY A 33 -6.18 -12.10 5.21
C GLY A 33 -5.39 -12.89 4.16
N GLU A 34 -5.86 -12.94 2.92
CA GLU A 34 -5.27 -13.76 1.85
C GLU A 34 -4.25 -13.01 0.99
N VAL A 35 -3.30 -13.77 0.43
CA VAL A 35 -2.31 -13.24 -0.51
C VAL A 35 -3.00 -12.75 -1.78
N LEU A 36 -2.63 -11.53 -2.19
CA LEU A 36 -3.11 -10.90 -3.39
C LEU A 36 -2.40 -11.45 -4.63
N ALA A 37 -3.17 -11.74 -5.68
CA ALA A 37 -2.62 -12.14 -6.97
C ALA A 37 -2.20 -10.91 -7.76
N PHE A 38 -0.93 -10.85 -8.17
CA PHE A 38 -0.46 -9.85 -9.13
C PHE A 38 -1.11 -10.07 -10.51
N VAL A 39 -1.64 -9.00 -11.09
CA VAL A 39 -2.30 -9.03 -12.39
C VAL A 39 -1.39 -8.48 -13.48
N ARG A 40 -0.89 -7.25 -13.28
CA ARG A 40 -0.04 -6.55 -14.26
C ARG A 40 0.57 -5.27 -13.67
N ARG A 41 1.50 -4.69 -14.43
CA ARG A 41 1.98 -3.33 -14.23
C ARG A 41 1.32 -2.40 -15.26
N ARG A 42 0.75 -1.26 -14.82
CA ARG A 42 0.23 -0.20 -15.70
C ARG A 42 1.18 0.99 -15.73
N HIS A 43 1.33 1.60 -16.91
CA HIS A 43 2.07 2.85 -17.13
C HIS A 43 3.47 2.89 -16.50
N GLY A 44 4.11 1.74 -16.30
CA GLY A 44 5.44 1.64 -15.70
C GLY A 44 5.53 2.02 -14.22
N LEU A 45 4.45 2.35 -13.50
CA LEU A 45 4.54 2.80 -12.09
C LEU A 45 3.42 2.26 -11.19
N GLU A 46 2.35 1.74 -11.76
CA GLU A 46 1.22 1.18 -11.02
C GLU A 46 1.25 -0.35 -11.13
N LEU A 47 1.00 -1.02 -10.01
CA LEU A 47 0.93 -2.45 -9.84
C LEU A 47 -0.51 -2.81 -9.51
N ASP A 48 -1.09 -3.73 -10.29
CA ASP A 48 -2.45 -4.22 -10.07
C ASP A 48 -2.44 -5.55 -9.35
N PHE A 49 -3.29 -5.65 -8.35
CA PHE A 49 -3.52 -6.82 -7.55
C PHE A 49 -5.00 -7.19 -7.52
N HIS A 50 -5.28 -8.47 -7.32
CA HIS A 50 -6.64 -9.00 -7.22
C HIS A 50 -6.75 -9.95 -6.02
N CYS A 51 -7.75 -9.70 -5.17
CA CYS A 51 -8.11 -10.63 -4.11
C CYS A 51 -9.01 -11.72 -4.66
N ARG A 52 -8.59 -12.99 -4.56
CA ARG A 52 -9.36 -14.14 -5.06
C ARG A 52 -10.59 -14.49 -4.22
N ILE A 53 -10.71 -13.92 -3.01
CA ILE A 53 -11.83 -14.19 -2.10
C ILE A 53 -12.99 -13.22 -2.33
N CYS A 54 -12.71 -11.92 -2.29
CA CYS A 54 -13.74 -10.88 -2.43
C CYS A 54 -13.78 -10.20 -3.79
N HIS A 55 -12.89 -10.59 -4.71
CA HIS A 55 -12.74 -10.02 -6.05
C HIS A 55 -12.36 -8.53 -6.10
N GLU A 56 -11.89 -7.96 -4.98
CA GLU A 56 -11.43 -6.58 -4.93
C GLU A 56 -10.15 -6.40 -5.75
N HIS A 57 -10.10 -5.29 -6.49
CA HIS A 57 -8.94 -4.86 -7.26
C HIS A 57 -8.21 -3.75 -6.52
N ILE A 58 -6.91 -3.94 -6.33
CA ILE A 58 -6.07 -3.01 -5.59
C ILE A 58 -4.97 -2.53 -6.55
N ALA A 59 -4.92 -1.23 -6.80
CA ALA A 59 -3.87 -0.59 -7.58
C ALA A 59 -2.92 0.14 -6.62
N LEU A 60 -1.63 -0.19 -6.67
CA LEU A 60 -0.59 0.43 -5.86
C LEU A 60 0.47 1.06 -6.74
N THR A 61 0.99 2.22 -6.36
CA THR A 61 2.19 2.74 -7.00
C THR A 61 3.42 2.03 -6.46
N GLU A 62 4.49 1.91 -7.25
CA GLU A 62 5.76 1.35 -6.76
C GLU A 62 6.31 2.14 -5.56
N TYR A 63 6.05 3.45 -5.51
CA TYR A 63 6.42 4.30 -4.37
C TYR A 63 5.68 3.98 -3.08
N ALA A 64 4.50 3.36 -3.18
CA ALA A 64 3.71 2.97 -2.01
C ALA A 64 4.27 1.72 -1.33
N LEU A 65 5.00 0.85 -2.05
CA LEU A 65 5.49 -0.43 -1.53
C LEU A 65 6.30 -0.28 -0.24
N ASN A 66 7.19 0.72 -0.18
CA ASN A 66 8.03 0.99 1.00
C ASN A 66 7.28 1.55 2.21
N ARG A 67 5.96 1.80 2.07
CA ARG A 67 5.09 2.34 3.13
C ARG A 67 4.02 1.34 3.55
N ILE A 68 3.98 0.17 2.93
CA ILE A 68 3.02 -0.87 3.29
C ILE A 68 3.40 -1.41 4.66
N PRO A 69 2.46 -1.47 5.62
CA PRO A 69 2.75 -2.01 6.93
C PRO A 69 3.14 -3.48 6.81
N VAL A 70 4.14 -3.89 7.61
CA VAL A 70 4.47 -5.30 7.78
C VAL A 70 3.53 -5.86 8.84
N GLY A 71 2.71 -6.84 8.48
CA GLY A 71 1.86 -7.55 9.42
C GLY A 71 2.67 -8.59 10.16
N ALA A 72 2.70 -8.54 11.48
CA ALA A 72 3.04 -9.73 12.25
C ALA A 72 1.87 -10.71 12.11
N LEU A 73 2.15 -11.98 11.78
CA LEU A 73 1.20 -13.06 12.03
C LEU A 73 0.85 -12.99 13.52
N VAL A 74 -0.35 -12.50 13.85
CA VAL A 74 -0.89 -12.53 15.21
C VAL A 74 -1.45 -13.91 15.47
#